data_AF-A0A4R4X3D4-F1
#
_entry.id   AF-A0A4R4X3D4-F1
#
_cell.length_a   1.000
_cell.length_b   1.000
_cell.length_c   1.000
_cell.angle_alpha   90.00
_cell.angle_beta   90.00
_cell.angle_gamma   90.00
#
_symmetry.space_group_name_H-M   'P 1'
#
loop_
_entity.id
_entity.type
_entity.pdbx_description
1 polymer ?
#
loop_
_entity_poly.entity_id
_entity_poly.type
_entity_poly.pdbx_seq_one_letter_code
_entity_poly.pdbx_strand_id
1 'polypeptide(L)'
;MSDSAAADAEDKAGEVAALPPFEPVRVVPTRPDGWPDWLGRRPIRSADRDRILKDLSADQEELDAVQRRDGLRLAPLFSSVTIEGFGGQGDPRRVVRLRAAINAACRVAAGDRRTSYHASDERITIGIAGPDARERIAVLRRQLAKIGGSRSWTITEDLN
;
A
#
# COMPACT_ATOMS: atom_id res chain seq x y z
N MET A 1 -72.80 31.31 13.70
CA MET A 1 -73.32 31.35 15.08
C MET A 1 -73.97 30.00 15.36
N SER A 2 -73.70 29.46 16.54
CA SER A 2 -74.21 28.20 17.12
C SER A 2 -73.41 26.92 16.86
N ASP A 3 -72.59 26.65 17.89
CA ASP A 3 -72.19 25.36 18.46
C ASP A 3 -73.21 24.22 18.31
N SER A 4 -72.71 22.98 18.22
CA SER A 4 -72.76 22.04 19.36
C SER A 4 -72.17 20.68 19.01
N ALA A 5 -71.28 20.24 19.90
CA ALA A 5 -70.63 18.94 19.94
C ALA A 5 -71.43 17.92 20.80
N ALA A 6 -70.85 16.72 20.89
CA ALA A 6 -71.19 15.52 21.67
C ALA A 6 -72.06 14.50 20.90
N ALA A 7 -71.46 13.47 20.30
CA ALA A 7 -70.89 12.26 20.92
C ALA A 7 -71.98 11.30 21.40
N ASP A 8 -72.07 10.11 20.79
CA ASP A 8 -71.87 8.87 21.53
C ASP A 8 -71.87 7.62 20.63
N ALA A 9 -70.97 6.71 21.03
CA ALA A 9 -70.97 5.25 20.88
C ALA A 9 -70.93 4.67 19.45
N GLU A 10 -69.80 4.10 19.00
CA GLU A 10 -69.35 2.73 19.31
C GLU A 10 -70.18 1.67 18.57
N ASP A 11 -69.66 0.62 17.93
CA ASP A 11 -68.31 0.10 17.76
C ASP A 11 -68.40 -1.11 16.81
N LYS A 12 -67.25 -1.44 16.19
CA LYS A 12 -66.85 -2.74 15.60
C LYS A 12 -67.55 -3.22 14.32
N ALA A 13 -66.84 -3.79 13.36
CA ALA A 13 -65.43 -4.12 13.28
C ALA A 13 -65.09 -4.52 11.85
N GLY A 14 -63.84 -4.24 11.46
CA GLY A 14 -63.18 -5.03 10.44
C GLY A 14 -62.30 -4.20 9.53
N GLU A 15 -61.14 -3.75 10.02
CA GLU A 15 -59.97 -3.65 9.16
C GLU A 15 -58.71 -3.67 10.05
N VAL A 16 -57.96 -4.75 9.95
CA VAL A 16 -56.68 -4.92 10.63
C VAL A 16 -55.69 -4.01 9.92
N ALA A 17 -55.43 -2.83 10.49
CA ALA A 17 -54.38 -1.95 9.98
C ALA A 17 -53.02 -2.62 10.23
N ALA A 18 -52.39 -3.07 9.15
CA ALA A 18 -51.05 -3.66 9.15
C ALA A 18 -50.05 -2.70 9.83
N LEU A 19 -49.36 -3.19 10.86
CA LEU A 19 -48.22 -2.51 11.45
C LEU A 19 -47.15 -2.28 10.35
N PRO A 20 -46.56 -1.08 10.23
CA PRO A 20 -45.49 -0.86 9.27
C PRO A 20 -44.30 -1.79 9.60
N PRO A 21 -43.56 -2.25 8.58
CA PRO A 21 -42.41 -3.12 8.80
C PRO A 21 -41.39 -2.41 9.70
N PHE A 22 -40.93 -3.12 10.73
CA PHE A 22 -39.84 -2.67 11.59
C PHE A 22 -38.62 -2.36 10.71
N GLU A 23 -38.27 -1.09 10.52
CA GLU A 23 -36.95 -0.74 9.98
C GLU A 23 -35.91 -1.02 11.07
N PRO A 24 -34.96 -1.95 10.87
CA PRO A 24 -33.92 -2.17 11.84
C PRO A 24 -33.02 -0.94 11.85
N VAL A 25 -33.10 -0.16 12.94
CA VAL A 25 -32.16 0.93 13.22
C VAL A 25 -30.75 0.31 13.24
N ARG A 26 -29.98 0.53 12.18
CA ARG A 26 -28.56 0.14 12.14
C ARG A 26 -27.77 1.06 13.04
N VAL A 27 -27.70 0.75 14.33
CA VAL A 27 -26.80 1.42 15.25
C VAL A 27 -25.38 1.00 14.90
N VAL A 28 -24.61 1.90 14.27
CA VAL A 28 -23.17 1.68 14.02
C VAL A 28 -22.45 1.89 15.36
N PRO A 29 -21.74 0.88 15.91
CA PRO A 29 -20.98 1.06 17.14
C PRO A 29 -19.97 2.19 16.95
N THR A 30 -19.88 3.10 17.91
CA THR A 30 -18.94 4.22 17.89
C THR A 30 -17.73 3.92 18.77
N ARG A 31 -16.54 4.26 18.27
CA ARG A 31 -15.29 4.19 19.01
C ARG A 31 -15.24 5.29 20.09
N PRO A 32 -14.37 5.18 21.11
CA PRO A 32 -14.18 6.24 22.12
C PRO A 32 -13.71 7.59 21.56
N ASP A 33 -13.18 7.63 20.34
CA ASP A 33 -12.75 8.85 19.62
C ASP A 33 -13.89 9.46 18.78
N GLY A 34 -15.11 8.92 18.85
CA GLY A 34 -16.29 9.39 18.13
C GLY A 34 -16.40 8.90 16.69
N TRP A 35 -15.40 8.16 16.17
CA TRP A 35 -15.47 7.60 14.82
C TRP A 35 -16.32 6.32 14.78
N PRO A 36 -17.06 6.07 13.68
CA PRO A 36 -17.79 4.81 13.52
C PRO A 36 -16.83 3.60 13.48
N ASP A 37 -17.11 2.57 14.27
CA ASP A 37 -16.37 1.31 14.31
C ASP A 37 -16.90 0.34 13.26
N TRP A 38 -16.62 0.64 11.99
CA TRP A 38 -17.04 -0.19 10.85
C TRP A 38 -16.47 -1.62 10.87
N LEU A 39 -15.42 -1.86 11.65
CA LEU A 39 -14.68 -3.12 11.64
C LEU A 39 -14.86 -3.93 12.93
N GLY A 40 -15.61 -3.41 13.91
CA GLY A 40 -15.74 -4.02 15.24
C GLY A 40 -14.38 -4.25 15.91
N ARG A 41 -13.37 -3.44 15.56
CA ARG A 41 -11.99 -3.71 15.93
C ARG A 41 -11.74 -3.12 17.30
N ARG A 42 -11.57 -4.02 18.27
CA ARG A 42 -11.08 -3.68 19.61
C ARG A 42 -9.81 -2.81 19.50
N PRO A 43 -9.70 -1.71 20.25
CA PRO A 43 -8.45 -0.96 20.36
C PRO A 43 -7.30 -1.90 20.78
N ILE A 44 -6.18 -1.83 20.06
CA ILE A 44 -4.98 -2.61 20.41
C ILE A 44 -4.47 -2.09 21.76
N ARG A 45 -4.37 -2.97 22.76
CA ARG A 45 -3.80 -2.60 24.07
C ARG A 45 -2.30 -2.41 23.92
N SER A 46 -1.71 -1.54 24.73
CA SER A 46 -0.26 -1.29 24.69
C SER A 46 0.57 -2.57 24.81
N ALA A 47 0.17 -3.50 25.70
CA ALA A 47 0.85 -4.79 25.84
C ALA A 47 0.77 -5.66 24.57
N ASP A 48 -0.37 -5.65 23.87
CA ASP A 48 -0.53 -6.37 22.61
C ASP A 48 0.32 -5.73 21.51
N ARG A 49 0.38 -4.38 21.47
CA ARG A 49 1.24 -3.63 20.56
C ARG A 49 2.71 -3.96 20.79
N ASP A 50 3.17 -3.95 22.03
CA ASP A 50 4.56 -4.19 22.38
C ASP A 50 4.97 -5.64 22.07
N ARG A 51 4.05 -6.60 22.25
CA ARG A 51 4.24 -7.98 21.81
C ARG A 51 4.38 -8.07 20.29
N ILE A 52 3.49 -7.44 19.52
CA ILE A 52 3.56 -7.42 18.06
C ILE A 52 4.88 -6.79 17.59
N LEU A 53 5.29 -5.68 18.20
CA LEU A 53 6.56 -5.04 17.87
C LEU A 53 7.74 -5.95 18.18
N LYS A 54 7.72 -6.64 19.32
CA LYS A 54 8.75 -7.61 19.69
C LYS A 54 8.83 -8.79 18.71
N ASP A 55 7.69 -9.34 18.31
CA ASP A 55 7.63 -10.46 17.38
C ASP A 55 8.15 -10.01 15.99
N LEU A 56 7.75 -8.83 15.51
CA LEU A 56 8.27 -8.25 14.27
C LEU A 56 9.78 -7.93 14.34
N SER A 57 10.27 -7.46 15.49
CA SER A 57 11.71 -7.26 15.71
C SER A 57 12.47 -8.57 15.71
N ALA A 58 11.92 -9.64 16.31
CA ALA A 58 12.54 -10.98 16.29
C ALA A 58 12.61 -11.55 14.87
N ASP A 59 11.53 -11.42 14.09
CA ASP A 59 11.52 -11.82 12.68
C ASP A 59 12.56 -11.03 11.86
N GLN A 60 12.71 -9.73 12.14
CA GLN A 60 13.74 -8.89 11.51
C GLN A 60 15.15 -9.31 11.93
N GLU A 61 15.38 -9.64 13.19
CA GLU A 61 16.67 -10.13 13.69
C GLU A 61 17.03 -11.50 13.09
N GLU A 62 16.05 -12.37 12.89
CA GLU A 62 16.23 -13.65 12.20
C GLU A 62 16.59 -13.44 10.73
N LEU A 63 15.87 -12.55 10.04
CA LEU A 63 16.21 -12.14 8.67
C LEU A 63 17.60 -11.53 8.57
N ASP A 64 17.99 -10.69 9.53
CA ASP A 64 19.31 -10.07 9.59
C ASP A 64 20.40 -11.09 9.91
N ALA A 65 20.12 -12.10 10.74
CA ALA A 65 21.04 -13.19 11.05
C ALA A 65 21.24 -14.14 9.87
N VAL A 66 20.19 -14.44 9.10
CA VAL A 66 20.27 -15.16 7.82
C VAL A 66 21.09 -14.34 6.83
N GLN A 67 20.80 -13.05 6.69
CA GLN A 67 21.60 -12.14 5.85
C GLN A 67 23.06 -12.03 6.27
N ARG A 68 23.37 -12.07 7.58
CA ARG A 68 24.75 -12.09 8.08
C ARG A 68 25.45 -13.40 7.77
N ARG A 69 24.78 -14.55 7.90
CA ARG A 69 25.34 -15.87 7.55
C ARG A 69 25.58 -16.00 6.04
N ASP A 70 24.65 -15.53 5.22
CA ASP A 70 24.79 -15.51 3.77
C ASP A 70 25.79 -14.45 3.31
N GLY A 71 25.79 -13.28 3.96
CA GLY A 71 26.72 -12.17 3.72
C GLY A 71 28.19 -12.50 4.04
N LEU A 72 28.43 -13.45 4.95
CA LEU A 72 29.78 -13.99 5.22
C LEU A 72 30.23 -15.01 4.16
N ARG A 73 29.33 -15.50 3.29
CA ARG A 73 29.66 -16.43 2.20
C ARG A 73 29.61 -15.79 0.81
N LEU A 74 28.78 -14.77 0.63
CA LEU A 74 28.76 -13.85 -0.50
C LEU A 74 28.29 -12.51 0.05
N ALA A 75 29.15 -11.49 0.11
CA ALA A 75 28.63 -10.14 0.10
C ALA A 75 27.64 -10.06 -1.07
N PRO A 76 26.39 -9.58 -0.89
CA PRO A 76 25.53 -9.39 -2.04
C PRO A 76 26.18 -8.29 -2.87
N LEU A 77 27.00 -8.69 -3.83
CA LEU A 77 27.56 -7.83 -4.86
C LEU A 77 26.36 -7.35 -5.64
N PHE A 78 25.91 -6.14 -5.30
CA PHE A 78 24.86 -5.49 -6.05
C PHE A 78 25.51 -4.94 -7.30
N SER A 79 25.04 -5.34 -8.47
CA SER A 79 25.16 -4.47 -9.63
C SER A 79 24.01 -3.47 -9.55
N SER A 80 24.28 -2.19 -9.81
CA SER A 80 23.29 -1.13 -9.69
C SER A 80 23.16 -0.29 -10.96
N VAL A 81 21.97 0.27 -11.13
CA VAL A 81 21.68 1.27 -12.15
C VAL A 81 21.08 2.50 -11.46
N THR A 82 21.63 3.66 -11.78
CA THR A 82 21.12 4.95 -11.34
C THR A 82 20.57 5.70 -12.54
N ILE A 83 19.35 6.19 -12.39
CA ILE A 83 18.65 6.99 -13.39
C ILE A 83 18.52 8.39 -12.81
N GLU A 84 18.86 9.40 -13.59
CA GLU A 84 18.83 10.81 -13.21
C GLU A 84 18.15 11.65 -14.30
N GLY A 85 17.64 12.82 -13.94
CA GLY A 85 16.96 13.70 -14.91
C GLY A 85 15.47 13.43 -15.05
N PHE A 86 14.85 12.83 -14.02
CA PHE A 86 13.39 12.84 -13.85
C PHE A 86 12.84 14.24 -13.57
N GLY A 87 13.73 15.16 -13.14
CA GLY A 87 13.43 16.51 -12.70
C GLY A 87 13.12 17.45 -13.86
N GLY A 88 11.84 17.60 -14.14
CA GLY A 88 11.29 18.71 -14.91
C GLY A 88 9.87 18.95 -14.44
N GLN A 89 9.47 20.23 -14.35
CA GLN A 89 8.11 20.71 -14.05
C GLN A 89 7.05 20.03 -14.94
N GLY A 90 6.67 18.81 -14.60
CA GLY A 90 5.72 18.00 -15.33
C GLY A 90 4.56 17.60 -14.43
N ASP A 91 3.42 17.27 -15.04
CA ASP A 91 2.25 16.74 -14.34
C ASP A 91 2.66 15.65 -13.32
N PRO A 92 2.39 15.83 -12.01
CA PRO A 92 2.73 14.87 -10.96
C PRO A 92 2.22 13.46 -11.26
N ARG A 93 1.07 13.33 -11.93
CA ARG A 93 0.52 12.02 -12.31
C ARG A 93 1.41 11.29 -13.30
N ARG A 94 2.05 12.03 -14.21
CA ARG A 94 3.00 11.48 -15.19
C ARG A 94 4.26 10.97 -14.49
N VAL A 95 4.76 11.70 -13.50
CA VAL A 95 5.91 11.29 -12.69
C VAL A 95 5.59 10.02 -11.90
N VAL A 96 4.42 9.95 -11.25
CA VAL A 96 3.99 8.74 -10.52
C VAL A 96 3.91 7.53 -11.45
N ARG A 97 3.29 7.67 -12.63
CA ARG A 97 3.22 6.59 -13.63
C ARG A 97 4.59 6.13 -14.10
N LEU A 98 5.52 7.07 -14.29
CA LEU A 98 6.89 6.76 -14.69
C LEU A 98 7.62 5.94 -13.60
N ARG A 99 7.52 6.37 -12.34
CA ARG A 99 8.09 5.64 -11.20
C ARG A 99 7.51 4.24 -11.06
N ALA A 100 6.19 4.10 -11.24
CA ALA A 100 5.53 2.79 -11.25
C ALA A 100 6.05 1.89 -12.38
N ALA A 101 6.22 2.42 -13.59
CA ALA A 101 6.76 1.68 -14.72
C ALA A 101 8.20 1.21 -14.49
N ILE A 102 9.04 2.07 -13.89
CA ILE A 102 10.43 1.73 -13.52
C ILE A 102 10.47 0.64 -12.45
N ASN A 103 9.62 0.72 -11.43
CA ASN A 103 9.53 -0.31 -10.40
C ASN A 103 9.05 -1.64 -10.99
N ALA A 104 8.06 -1.62 -11.88
CA ALA A 104 7.62 -2.82 -12.60
C ALA A 104 8.75 -3.44 -13.43
N ALA A 105 9.50 -2.61 -14.18
CA ALA A 105 10.67 -3.05 -14.93
C ALA A 105 11.74 -3.67 -14.03
N CYS A 106 12.03 -3.03 -12.88
CA CYS A 106 12.94 -3.56 -11.88
C CYS A 106 12.53 -4.95 -11.41
N ARG A 107 11.23 -5.17 -11.10
CA ARG A 107 10.75 -6.49 -10.66
C ARG A 107 10.88 -7.56 -11.74
N VAL A 108 10.52 -7.23 -12.98
CA VAL A 108 10.67 -8.16 -14.11
C VAL A 108 12.14 -8.51 -14.33
N ALA A 109 13.04 -7.53 -14.27
CA ALA A 109 14.47 -7.77 -14.44
C ALA A 109 15.02 -8.62 -13.29
N ALA A 110 14.75 -8.24 -12.04
CA ALA A 110 15.27 -8.91 -10.85
C ALA A 110 14.75 -10.34 -10.66
N GLY A 111 13.52 -10.65 -11.10
CA GLY A 111 12.89 -11.93 -10.78
C GLY A 111 12.81 -12.12 -9.25
N ASP A 112 13.30 -13.25 -8.76
CA ASP A 112 13.30 -13.57 -7.32
C ASP A 112 14.54 -13.03 -6.57
N ARG A 113 15.37 -12.22 -7.22
CA ARG A 113 16.57 -11.65 -6.59
C ARG A 113 16.19 -10.54 -5.59
N ARG A 114 17.00 -10.44 -4.54
CA ARG A 114 16.96 -9.29 -3.63
C ARG A 114 17.32 -8.02 -4.39
N THR A 115 16.56 -6.96 -4.17
CA THR A 115 16.80 -5.64 -4.75
C THR A 115 17.00 -4.58 -3.66
N SER A 116 17.76 -3.54 -4.00
CA SER A 116 17.76 -2.27 -3.27
C SER A 116 17.11 -1.20 -4.13
N TYR A 117 16.37 -0.29 -3.49
CA TYR A 117 15.66 0.77 -4.18
C TYR A 117 15.77 2.06 -3.38
N HIS A 118 16.45 3.05 -3.96
CA HIS A 118 16.61 4.38 -3.39
C HIS A 118 16.07 5.40 -4.39
N ALA A 119 15.15 6.25 -3.97
CA ALA A 119 14.52 7.22 -4.84
C ALA A 119 14.44 8.59 -4.16
N SER A 120 14.85 9.62 -4.89
CA SER A 120 14.55 11.03 -4.64
C SER A 120 13.71 11.57 -5.80
N ASP A 121 13.38 12.87 -5.78
CA ASP A 121 12.58 13.51 -6.83
C ASP A 121 13.27 13.48 -8.20
N GLU A 122 14.60 13.52 -8.25
CA GLU A 122 15.38 13.63 -9.47
C GLU A 122 16.23 12.40 -9.80
N ARG A 123 16.35 11.46 -8.86
CA ARG A 123 17.21 10.27 -8.97
C ARG A 123 16.51 9.00 -8.47
N ILE A 124 16.75 7.89 -9.16
CA ILE A 124 16.35 6.55 -8.72
C ILE A 124 17.54 5.63 -8.91
N THR A 125 17.99 4.99 -7.84
CA THR A 125 19.04 3.97 -7.84
C THR A 125 18.44 2.63 -7.49
N ILE A 126 18.72 1.63 -8.33
CA ILE A 126 18.22 0.27 -8.22
C ILE A 126 19.41 -0.67 -8.19
N GLY A 127 19.57 -1.43 -7.12
CA GLY A 127 20.54 -2.52 -7.05
C GLY A 127 19.85 -3.87 -7.20
N ILE A 128 20.51 -4.82 -7.87
CA ILE A 128 20.11 -6.23 -7.93
C ILE A 128 21.27 -7.06 -7.38
N ALA A 129 21.00 -7.95 -6.43
CA ALA A 129 22.01 -8.83 -5.85
C ALA A 129 22.10 -10.17 -6.59
N GLY A 130 23.30 -10.75 -6.61
CA GLY A 130 23.53 -12.13 -7.04
C GLY A 130 24.60 -12.25 -8.12
N PRO A 131 25.02 -13.47 -8.45
CA PRO A 131 26.07 -13.71 -9.44
C PRO A 131 25.64 -13.34 -10.87
N ASP A 132 24.34 -13.25 -11.14
CA ASP A 132 23.77 -12.82 -12.42
C ASP A 132 23.31 -11.34 -12.41
N ALA A 133 23.72 -10.56 -11.40
CA ALA A 133 23.26 -9.19 -11.21
C ALA A 133 23.56 -8.30 -12.42
N ARG A 134 24.72 -8.48 -13.06
CA ARG A 134 25.11 -7.72 -14.26
C ARG A 134 24.18 -7.98 -15.43
N GLU A 135 23.85 -9.24 -15.71
CA GLU A 135 22.92 -9.63 -16.78
C GLU A 135 21.51 -9.06 -16.50
N ARG A 136 21.11 -9.07 -15.23
CA ARG A 136 19.83 -8.53 -14.77
C ARG A 136 19.76 -7.01 -14.93
N ILE A 137 20.84 -6.29 -14.60
CA ILE A 137 20.97 -4.85 -14.88
C ILE A 137 20.94 -4.59 -16.38
N ALA A 138 21.56 -5.43 -17.22
CA ALA A 138 21.46 -5.28 -18.68
C ALA A 138 20.02 -5.48 -19.20
N VAL A 139 19.25 -6.42 -18.63
CA VAL A 139 17.81 -6.56 -18.90
C VAL A 139 17.05 -5.30 -18.48
N LEU A 140 17.31 -4.80 -17.28
CA LEU A 140 16.68 -3.60 -16.75
C LEU A 140 16.98 -2.38 -17.64
N ARG A 141 18.24 -2.18 -18.03
CA ARG A 141 18.67 -1.10 -18.95
C ARG A 141 17.87 -1.11 -20.25
N ARG A 142 17.66 -2.29 -20.86
CA ARG A 142 16.85 -2.40 -22.09
C ARG A 142 15.39 -2.00 -21.86
N GLN A 143 14.81 -2.34 -20.72
CA GLN A 143 13.45 -1.92 -20.37
C GLN A 143 13.39 -0.42 -20.09
N LEU A 144 14.38 0.14 -19.39
CA LEU A 144 14.49 1.57 -19.15
C LEU A 144 14.64 2.34 -20.46
N ALA A 145 15.43 1.88 -21.43
CA ALA A 145 15.53 2.52 -22.74
C ALA A 145 14.15 2.61 -23.44
N LYS A 146 13.32 1.55 -23.34
CA LYS A 146 11.94 1.56 -23.87
C LYS A 146 11.03 2.54 -23.14
N ILE A 147 11.13 2.59 -21.81
CA ILE A 147 10.33 3.51 -20.98
C ILE A 147 10.74 4.97 -21.22
N GLY A 148 12.04 5.20 -21.38
CA GLY A 148 12.67 6.50 -21.58
C GLY A 148 12.37 7.11 -22.92
N GLY A 149 12.37 6.30 -24.00
CA GLY A 149 12.15 6.80 -25.35
C GLY A 149 13.13 7.94 -25.69
N SER A 150 12.60 9.10 -26.07
CA SER A 150 13.37 10.32 -26.39
C SER A 150 13.67 11.23 -25.18
N ARG A 151 13.43 10.77 -23.95
CA ARG A 151 13.67 11.59 -22.74
C ARG A 151 15.15 11.77 -22.47
N SER A 152 15.52 12.99 -22.07
CA SER A 152 16.86 13.40 -21.64
C SER A 152 17.13 12.98 -20.19
N TRP A 153 17.03 11.69 -19.89
CA TRP A 153 17.46 11.14 -18.60
C TRP A 153 18.79 10.40 -18.75
N THR A 154 19.61 10.47 -17.71
CA THR A 154 20.95 9.86 -17.70
C THR A 154 20.85 8.53 -16.97
N ILE A 155 21.50 7.49 -17.52
CA ILE A 155 21.58 6.17 -16.90
C ILE A 155 23.05 5.86 -16.65
N THR A 156 23.40 5.68 -15.39
CA THR A 156 24.75 5.31 -14.92
C THR A 156 24.69 3.93 -14.27
N GLU A 157 25.70 3.10 -14.50
CA GLU A 157 25.76 1.73 -14.00
C GLU A 157 27.00 1.56 -13.11
N ASP A 158 26.85 0.83 -12.01
CA ASP A 158 27.95 0.37 -11.16
C ASP A 158 27.85 -1.15 -11.05
N LEU A 159 28.75 -1.85 -11.74
CA LEU A 159 28.65 -3.28 -11.98
C LEU A 159 29.72 -4.00 -11.16
N ASN A 160 29.29 -4.67 -10.10
CA ASN A 160 30.08 -5.67 -9.39
C ASN A 160 29.99 -7.03 -10.08
#